data_AF-B7ST55-F1
#
_entry.id   AF-B7ST55-F1
#
_cell.length_a   1.000
_cell.length_b   1.000
_cell.length_c   1.000
_cell.angle_alpha   90.00
_cell.angle_beta   90.00
_cell.angle_gamma   90.00
#
_symmetry.space_group_name_H-M   'P 1'
#
loop_
_entity.id
_entity.type
_entity.pdbx_description
1 polymer ?
#
loop_
_entity_poly.entity_id
_entity_poly.type
_entity_poly.pdbx_seq_one_letter_code
_entity_poly.pdbx_strand_id
1 'polypeptide(L)'
;SVMILLPLEVATGVLYKLTGLIIDSFNIQGGENAPDLLNVITDPLTDSIIQLDKSVIAGIATGDAAARNKSLIKVWCKTETNTTFWNVTVENCTAGSVCWVDGNLTWTEMNTTWADYQEKCKHLFANTDLPDLAIGLILLALSLLVLCTCLILIVKLLNSMLKGQVAMVIKKVINTDFPFPFSWVTGYIAILVGAG
;
A
#
# COMPACT_ATOMS: atom_id res chain seq x y z
N SER A 1 -25.91 15.75 -10.85
CA SER A 1 -24.44 15.76 -10.67
C SER A 1 -23.60 15.52 -11.95
N VAL A 2 -23.69 14.40 -12.70
CA VAL A 2 -22.86 14.21 -13.93
C VAL A 2 -23.19 15.22 -15.04
N MET A 3 -24.45 15.62 -15.14
CA MET A 3 -24.95 16.54 -16.17
C MET A 3 -24.54 18.01 -15.93
N ILE A 4 -24.07 18.37 -14.73
CA ILE A 4 -23.42 19.67 -14.44
C ILE A 4 -21.92 19.62 -14.55
N LEU A 5 -21.30 18.51 -14.13
CA LEU A 5 -19.86 18.36 -14.23
C LEU A 5 -19.38 18.45 -15.68
N LEU A 6 -20.14 17.94 -16.65
CA LEU A 6 -19.74 17.93 -18.07
C LEU A 6 -19.67 19.33 -18.71
N PRO A 7 -20.72 20.17 -18.65
CA PRO A 7 -20.63 21.55 -19.16
C PRO A 7 -19.60 22.39 -18.40
N LEU A 8 -19.49 22.20 -17.08
CA LEU A 8 -18.50 22.89 -16.25
C LEU A 8 -17.07 22.46 -16.61
N GLU A 9 -16.83 21.17 -16.89
CA GLU A 9 -15.53 20.65 -17.32
C GLU A 9 -15.13 21.18 -18.68
N VAL A 10 -16.06 21.23 -19.65
CA VAL A 10 -15.78 21.83 -20.96
C VAL A 10 -15.47 23.32 -20.82
N ALA A 11 -16.12 24.03 -19.90
CA ALA A 11 -15.89 25.46 -19.68
C ALA A 11 -14.61 25.77 -18.88
N THR A 12 -14.20 24.90 -17.94
CA THR A 12 -13.17 25.22 -16.94
C THR A 12 -11.98 24.25 -16.90
N GLY A 13 -12.13 23.02 -17.40
CA GLY A 13 -11.12 21.96 -17.37
C GLY A 13 -10.66 21.59 -15.95
N VAL A 14 -11.53 21.79 -14.96
CA VAL A 14 -11.17 21.68 -13.53
C VAL A 14 -10.84 20.24 -13.13
N LEU A 15 -11.62 19.25 -13.57
CA LEU A 15 -11.35 17.84 -13.29
C LEU A 15 -10.07 17.40 -13.99
N TYR A 16 -9.82 17.83 -15.23
CA TYR A 16 -8.57 17.53 -15.93
C TYR A 16 -7.34 18.09 -15.19
N LYS A 17 -7.40 19.36 -14.76
CA LYS A 17 -6.30 19.97 -13.99
C LYS A 17 -6.11 19.36 -12.62
N LEU A 18 -7.21 19.07 -11.91
CA LEU A 18 -7.15 18.40 -10.61
C LEU A 18 -6.58 16.98 -10.75
N THR A 19 -7.01 16.23 -11.77
CA THR A 19 -6.49 14.88 -12.03
C THR A 19 -5.01 14.93 -12.40
N GLY A 20 -4.59 15.89 -13.23
CA GLY A 20 -3.17 16.14 -13.54
C GLY A 20 -2.35 16.44 -12.30
N LEU A 21 -2.82 17.36 -11.44
CA LEU A 21 -2.16 17.69 -10.18
C LEU A 21 -2.06 16.48 -9.22
N ILE A 22 -3.08 15.63 -9.17
CA ILE A 22 -3.06 14.40 -8.38
C ILE A 22 -1.99 13.45 -8.93
N ILE A 23 -1.99 13.20 -10.24
CA ILE A 23 -1.01 12.32 -10.91
C ILE A 23 0.43 12.82 -10.68
N ASP A 24 0.66 14.13 -10.85
CA ASP A 24 1.96 14.76 -10.65
C ASP A 24 2.41 14.70 -9.18
N SER A 25 1.48 14.87 -8.23
CA SER A 25 1.77 14.79 -6.79
C SER A 25 2.12 13.37 -6.34
N PHE A 26 1.51 12.35 -6.94
CA PHE A 26 1.75 10.95 -6.62
C PHE A 26 2.82 10.30 -7.52
N ASN A 27 3.46 11.05 -8.43
CA ASN A 27 4.52 10.58 -9.34
C ASN A 27 4.15 9.28 -10.07
N ILE A 28 2.89 9.17 -10.50
CA ILE A 28 2.37 7.98 -11.17
C ILE A 28 2.98 7.92 -12.57
N GLN A 29 3.99 7.06 -12.76
CA GLN A 29 4.57 6.81 -14.07
C GLN A 29 3.58 5.99 -14.91
N GLY A 30 3.47 6.28 -16.20
CA GLY A 30 2.74 5.44 -17.15
C GLY A 30 3.70 4.58 -17.95
N GLY A 31 3.47 3.26 -18.03
CA GLY A 31 4.29 2.34 -18.82
C GLY A 31 4.30 0.91 -18.28
N GLU A 32 4.94 -0.01 -19.02
CA GLU A 32 5.00 -1.46 -18.70
C GLU A 32 5.70 -1.79 -17.36
N ASN A 33 6.48 -0.84 -16.81
CA ASN A 33 7.15 -0.96 -15.51
C ASN A 33 6.58 -0.02 -14.43
N ALA A 34 5.39 0.54 -14.65
CA ALA A 34 4.75 1.44 -13.70
C ALA A 34 4.12 0.66 -12.53
N PRO A 35 4.34 1.07 -11.26
CA PRO A 35 3.64 0.49 -10.13
C PRO A 35 2.15 0.83 -10.23
N ASP A 36 1.27 -0.12 -9.86
CA ASP A 36 -0.16 0.13 -9.80
C ASP A 36 -0.45 1.37 -8.94
N LEU A 37 -1.38 2.23 -9.40
CA LEU A 37 -1.80 3.44 -8.68
C LEU A 37 -2.14 3.17 -7.21
N LEU A 38 -2.73 2.01 -6.94
CA LEU A 38 -3.08 1.59 -5.59
C LEU A 38 -1.84 1.31 -4.75
N ASN A 39 -0.83 0.62 -5.30
CA ASN A 39 0.39 0.25 -4.59
C ASN A 39 1.17 1.49 -4.12
N VAL A 40 1.21 2.55 -4.93
CA VAL A 40 1.85 3.83 -4.53
C VAL A 40 1.23 4.41 -3.25
N ILE A 41 -0.05 4.16 -3.01
CA ILE A 41 -0.76 4.63 -1.81
C ILE A 41 -0.73 3.56 -0.70
N THR A 42 -0.90 2.29 -1.04
CA THR A 42 -1.03 1.20 -0.07
C THR A 42 0.29 0.73 0.49
N ASP A 43 1.38 0.78 -0.28
CA ASP A 43 2.71 0.34 0.15
C ASP A 43 3.22 1.13 1.36
N PRO A 44 3.26 2.48 1.36
CA PRO A 44 3.73 3.23 2.53
C PRO A 44 2.82 3.04 3.77
N LEU A 45 1.52 2.81 3.56
CA LEU A 45 0.60 2.49 4.65
C LEU A 45 0.87 1.08 5.19
N THR A 46 1.10 0.11 4.30
CA THR A 46 1.38 -1.29 4.67
C THR A 46 2.71 -1.36 5.41
N ASP A 47 3.77 -0.75 4.89
CA ASP A 47 5.10 -0.73 5.50
C ASP A 47 5.12 -0.09 6.88
N SER A 48 4.23 0.88 7.13
CA SER A 48 4.07 1.50 8.46
C SER A 48 3.38 0.57 9.47
N ILE A 49 2.53 -0.34 9.01
CA ILE A 49 1.78 -1.27 9.87
C ILE A 49 2.59 -2.55 10.08
N ILE A 50 3.04 -3.18 9.00
CA ILE A 50 3.72 -4.48 9.01
C ILE A 50 4.67 -4.60 7.81
N GLN A 51 5.84 -5.18 8.04
CA GLN A 51 6.74 -5.57 6.96
C GLN A 51 6.84 -7.09 6.88
N LEU A 52 6.72 -7.62 5.67
CA LEU A 52 6.76 -9.06 5.39
C LEU A 52 8.04 -9.42 4.66
N ASP A 53 8.60 -10.59 4.97
CA ASP A 53 9.76 -11.09 4.26
C ASP A 53 9.34 -11.73 2.91
N LYS A 54 9.59 -11.01 1.81
CA LYS A 54 9.28 -11.46 0.46
C LYS A 54 9.98 -12.78 0.10
N SER A 55 11.18 -13.04 0.65
CA SER A 55 11.93 -14.26 0.37
C SER A 55 11.29 -15.49 1.02
N VAL A 56 10.75 -15.33 2.24
CA VAL A 56 10.04 -16.39 2.95
C VAL A 56 8.71 -16.70 2.25
N ILE A 57 7.97 -15.68 1.82
CA ILE A 57 6.73 -15.86 1.05
C ILE A 57 7.00 -16.60 -0.26
N ALA A 58 8.02 -16.19 -1.00
CA ALA A 58 8.41 -16.85 -2.24
C ALA A 58 8.83 -18.32 -1.98
N GLY A 59 9.62 -18.56 -0.93
CA GLY A 59 10.05 -19.91 -0.52
C GLY A 59 8.87 -20.83 -0.20
N ILE A 60 7.86 -20.32 0.52
CA ILE A 60 6.63 -21.06 0.82
C ILE A 60 5.83 -21.34 -0.46
N ALA A 61 5.72 -20.36 -1.36
CA ALA A 61 5.04 -20.53 -2.64
C ALA A 61 5.73 -21.60 -3.53
N THR A 62 7.05 -21.71 -3.47
CA THR A 62 7.84 -22.74 -4.15
C THR A 62 7.87 -24.09 -3.44
N GLY A 63 7.34 -24.20 -2.21
CA GLY A 63 7.27 -25.45 -1.45
C GLY A 63 8.53 -25.80 -0.65
N ASP A 64 9.41 -24.83 -0.37
CA ASP A 64 10.62 -25.06 0.43
C ASP A 64 10.27 -25.30 1.91
N ALA A 65 10.72 -26.43 2.46
CA ALA A 65 10.50 -26.79 3.85
C ALA A 65 11.27 -25.88 4.82
N ALA A 66 12.42 -25.32 4.40
CA ALA A 66 13.21 -24.41 5.22
C ALA A 66 12.51 -23.06 5.44
N ALA A 67 11.66 -22.63 4.50
CA ALA A 67 10.90 -21.40 4.60
C ALA A 67 9.73 -21.50 5.61
N ARG A 68 9.20 -22.70 5.88
CA ARG A 68 8.07 -22.89 6.81
C ARG A 68 8.43 -22.72 8.28
N ASN A 69 9.70 -22.84 8.62
CA ASN A 69 10.20 -22.68 9.99
C ASN A 69 10.68 -21.25 10.28
N LYS A 70 10.60 -20.34 9.31
CA LYS A 70 10.99 -18.93 9.45
C LYS A 70 9.75 -18.08 9.73
N SER A 71 9.94 -16.98 10.45
CA SER A 71 8.87 -15.97 10.64
C SER A 71 8.59 -15.24 9.33
N LEU A 72 7.32 -14.95 9.09
CA LEU A 72 6.85 -14.17 7.93
C LEU A 72 7.09 -12.67 8.11
N ILE A 73 7.20 -12.22 9.36
CA ILE A 73 7.26 -10.81 9.72
C ILE A 73 8.72 -10.38 9.83
N LYS A 74 9.08 -9.33 9.10
CA LYS A 74 10.43 -8.81 9.08
C LYS A 74 10.66 -7.87 10.27
N VAL A 75 11.18 -8.41 11.37
CA VAL A 75 11.54 -7.62 12.57
C VAL A 75 12.80 -6.78 12.36
N TRP A 76 13.74 -7.28 11.55
CA TRP A 76 15.05 -6.65 11.32
C TRP A 76 15.17 -6.12 9.91
N CYS A 77 15.48 -4.82 9.78
CA CYS A 77 15.53 -4.13 8.48
C CYS A 77 16.93 -4.01 7.94
N LYS A 78 17.93 -3.85 8.82
CA LYS A 78 19.34 -3.89 8.47
C LYS A 78 19.96 -5.15 9.03
N THR A 79 20.31 -6.05 8.13
CA THR A 79 21.06 -7.26 8.41
C THR A 79 22.33 -7.23 7.58
N GLU A 80 23.48 -7.28 8.23
CA GLU A 80 24.77 -7.36 7.55
C GLU A 80 25.26 -8.81 7.61
N THR A 81 25.39 -9.45 6.45
CA THR A 81 25.91 -10.82 6.36
C THR A 81 27.43 -10.74 6.32
N ASN A 82 28.06 -10.89 7.47
CA ASN A 82 29.51 -10.92 7.58
C ASN A 82 30.02 -12.34 7.29
N THR A 83 30.95 -12.43 6.34
CA THR A 83 31.62 -13.69 5.99
C THR A 83 33.06 -13.62 6.47
N THR A 84 33.40 -14.47 7.43
CA THR A 84 34.78 -14.58 7.92
C THR A 84 35.41 -15.83 7.32
N PHE A 85 36.62 -15.66 6.80
CA PHE A 85 37.44 -16.75 6.26
C PHE A 85 38.49 -17.11 7.29
N TRP A 86 38.64 -18.40 7.55
CA TRP A 86 39.66 -18.91 8.44
C TRP A 86 40.25 -20.19 7.88
N ASN A 87 41.54 -20.37 8.16
CA ASN A 87 42.32 -21.47 7.61
C ASN A 87 42.44 -22.58 8.65
N VAL A 88 42.18 -23.81 8.24
CA VAL A 88 42.30 -25.01 9.09
C VAL A 88 43.27 -25.99 8.49
N THR A 89 44.02 -26.69 9.35
CA THR A 89 44.84 -27.82 8.95
C THR A 89 43.97 -29.07 8.86
N VAL A 90 44.00 -29.75 7.71
CA VAL A 90 43.30 -31.03 7.47
C VAL A 90 44.29 -32.05 6.93
N GLU A 91 44.07 -33.35 7.15
CA GLU A 91 44.99 -34.40 6.69
C GLU A 91 44.91 -34.69 5.18
N ASN A 92 43.76 -34.43 4.55
CA ASN A 92 43.56 -34.67 3.12
C ASN A 92 42.62 -33.62 2.53
N CYS A 93 42.93 -33.11 1.33
CA CYS A 93 42.07 -32.14 0.67
C CYS A 93 40.81 -32.80 0.12
N THR A 94 39.64 -32.36 0.61
CA THR A 94 38.34 -32.80 0.09
C THR A 94 38.10 -32.22 -1.31
N ALA A 95 37.61 -33.03 -2.24
CA ALA A 95 37.34 -32.58 -3.60
C ALA A 95 36.27 -31.46 -3.61
N GLY A 96 36.66 -30.24 -3.98
CA GLY A 96 35.78 -29.07 -4.08
C GLY A 96 36.13 -27.90 -3.15
N SER A 97 37.06 -28.05 -2.19
CA SER A 97 37.55 -26.94 -1.37
C SER A 97 38.86 -26.34 -1.89
N VAL A 98 39.07 -25.05 -1.64
CA VAL A 98 40.34 -24.37 -1.92
C VAL A 98 41.34 -24.78 -0.84
N CYS A 99 42.41 -25.49 -1.23
CA CYS A 99 43.44 -25.97 -0.32
C CYS A 99 44.84 -25.74 -0.89
N TRP A 100 45.83 -25.57 -0.01
CA TRP A 100 47.24 -25.43 -0.37
C TRP A 100 48.13 -26.16 0.65
N VAL A 101 49.35 -26.48 0.22
CA VAL A 101 50.36 -27.16 1.04
C VAL A 101 51.43 -26.15 1.42
N ASP A 102 51.74 -26.02 2.70
CA ASP A 102 52.89 -25.25 3.20
C ASP A 102 53.68 -26.10 4.19
N GLY A 103 54.84 -26.60 3.76
CA GLY A 103 55.62 -27.57 4.52
C GLY A 103 54.96 -28.95 4.63
N ASN A 104 54.87 -29.49 5.85
CA ASN A 104 54.23 -30.79 6.16
C ASN A 104 52.74 -30.67 6.51
N LEU A 105 52.14 -29.50 6.29
CA LEU A 105 50.76 -29.19 6.65
C LEU A 105 49.95 -28.82 5.40
N THR A 106 48.74 -29.37 5.30
CA THR A 106 47.72 -29.08 4.29
C THR A 106 46.66 -28.17 4.90
N TRP A 107 46.46 -26.99 4.30
CA TRP A 107 45.52 -25.97 4.75
C TRP A 107 44.29 -25.96 3.86
N THR A 108 43.11 -25.77 4.47
CA THR A 108 41.85 -25.51 3.78
C THR A 108 41.23 -24.20 4.25
N GLU A 109 40.76 -23.40 3.31
CA GLU A 109 40.00 -22.19 3.59
C GLU A 109 38.53 -22.55 3.85
N MET A 110 38.04 -22.23 5.05
CA MET A 110 36.64 -22.38 5.41
C MET A 110 35.99 -21.01 5.54
N ASN A 111 34.76 -20.90 5.04
CA ASN A 111 33.94 -19.72 5.23
C ASN A 111 32.88 -19.97 6.31
N THR A 112 32.68 -19.00 7.18
CA THR A 112 31.54 -18.99 8.10
C THR A 112 30.77 -17.70 7.87
N THR A 113 29.48 -17.85 7.59
CA THR A 113 28.56 -16.74 7.38
C THR A 113 27.70 -16.60 8.62
N TRP A 114 27.60 -15.37 9.14
CA TRP A 114 26.68 -15.03 10.22
C TRP A 114 25.99 -13.71 9.89
N ALA A 115 24.76 -13.57 10.36
CA ALA A 115 23.97 -12.37 10.15
C ALA A 115 24.05 -11.49 11.40
N ASP A 116 24.57 -10.27 11.25
CA ASP A 116 24.49 -9.25 12.29
C ASP A 116 23.17 -8.49 12.18
N TYR A 117 22.52 -8.26 13.31
CA TYR A 117 21.21 -7.61 13.40
C TYR A 117 21.39 -6.18 13.88
N GLN A 118 21.45 -5.24 12.93
CA GLN A 118 21.91 -3.89 13.21
C GLN A 118 20.76 -2.94 13.58
N GLU A 119 19.63 -3.01 12.87
CA GLU A 119 18.47 -2.14 13.12
C GLU A 119 17.13 -2.87 12.94
N LYS A 120 16.24 -2.72 13.94
CA LYS A 120 14.86 -3.18 13.85
C LYS A 120 14.06 -2.32 12.87
N CYS A 121 13.06 -2.92 12.22
CA CYS A 121 12.17 -2.21 11.32
C CYS A 121 11.27 -1.19 12.04
N LYS A 122 10.78 -0.20 11.30
CA LYS A 122 9.89 0.86 11.82
C LYS A 122 8.43 0.57 11.46
N HIS A 123 7.87 -0.50 12.02
CA HIS A 123 6.45 -0.82 11.87
C HIS A 123 5.82 -1.11 13.25
N LEU A 124 4.48 -1.03 13.35
CA LEU A 124 3.73 -1.16 14.61
C LEU A 124 4.05 -2.41 15.43
N PHE A 125 4.39 -3.51 14.75
CA PHE A 125 4.71 -4.82 15.37
C PHE A 125 6.21 -5.11 15.51
N ALA A 126 7.11 -4.16 15.22
CA ALA A 126 8.54 -4.44 15.22
C ALA A 126 9.15 -4.68 16.60
N ASN A 127 8.47 -4.22 17.66
CA ASN A 127 8.93 -4.36 19.04
C ASN A 127 8.00 -5.24 19.89
N THR A 128 7.26 -6.13 19.24
CA THR A 128 6.26 -6.96 19.91
C THR A 128 6.58 -8.44 19.70
N ASP A 129 6.77 -9.18 20.79
CA ASP A 129 7.06 -10.62 20.77
C ASP A 129 5.77 -11.48 20.66
N LEU A 130 4.91 -11.16 19.69
CA LEU A 130 3.70 -11.93 19.40
C LEU A 130 3.96 -12.95 18.29
N PRO A 131 3.30 -14.13 18.32
CA PRO A 131 3.39 -15.06 17.20
C PRO A 131 2.74 -14.48 15.94
N ASP A 132 3.29 -14.79 14.76
CA ASP A 132 2.82 -14.30 13.45
C ASP A 132 1.31 -14.49 13.26
N LEU A 133 0.75 -15.59 13.76
CA LEU A 133 -0.69 -15.88 13.73
C LEU A 133 -1.52 -14.86 14.51
N ALA A 134 -1.07 -14.46 15.71
CA ALA A 134 -1.80 -13.51 16.54
C ALA A 134 -1.84 -12.12 15.89
N ILE A 135 -0.70 -11.70 15.31
CA ILE A 135 -0.62 -10.44 14.57
C ILE A 135 -1.57 -10.48 13.36
N GLY A 136 -1.60 -11.61 12.63
CA GLY A 136 -2.55 -11.83 11.53
C GLY A 136 -4.01 -11.69 11.97
N LEU A 137 -4.39 -12.27 13.11
CA LEU A 137 -5.75 -12.16 13.65
C LEU A 137 -6.12 -10.73 14.08
N ILE A 138 -5.18 -10.01 14.69
CA ILE A 138 -5.38 -8.60 15.07
C ILE A 138 -5.59 -7.75 13.82
N LEU A 139 -4.74 -7.92 12.79
CA LEU A 139 -4.85 -7.21 11.52
C LEU A 139 -6.16 -7.53 10.79
N LEU A 140 -6.60 -8.78 10.81
CA LEU A 140 -7.87 -9.20 10.21
C LEU A 140 -9.07 -8.58 10.94
N ALA A 141 -9.05 -8.55 12.26
CA ALA A 141 -10.12 -7.92 13.04
C ALA A 141 -10.19 -6.41 12.76
N LEU A 142 -9.04 -5.72 12.74
CA LEU A 142 -8.96 -4.30 12.43
C LEU A 142 -9.43 -3.98 11.01
N SER A 143 -9.01 -4.76 10.01
CA SER A 143 -9.41 -4.54 8.61
C SER A 143 -10.91 -4.77 8.42
N LEU A 144 -11.49 -5.79 9.07
CA LEU A 144 -12.92 -6.04 9.06
C LEU A 144 -13.70 -4.86 9.68
N LEU A 145 -13.24 -4.31 10.82
CA LEU A 145 -13.86 -3.13 11.43
C LEU A 145 -13.82 -1.91 10.52
N VAL A 146 -12.68 -1.63 9.89
CA VAL A 146 -12.54 -0.52 8.94
C VAL A 146 -13.44 -0.72 7.71
N LEU A 147 -13.53 -1.94 7.18
CA LEU A 147 -14.38 -2.26 6.04
C LEU A 147 -15.86 -2.11 6.39
N CYS A 148 -16.28 -2.64 7.54
CA CYS A 148 -17.66 -2.53 8.02
C CYS A 148 -18.06 -1.07 8.26
N THR A 149 -17.19 -0.28 8.90
CA THR A 149 -17.44 1.15 9.10
C THR A 149 -17.50 1.92 7.78
N CYS A 150 -16.59 1.64 6.84
CA CYS A 150 -16.62 2.21 5.49
C CYS A 150 -17.95 1.91 4.77
N LEU A 151 -18.40 0.66 4.81
CA LEU A 151 -19.67 0.26 4.17
C LEU A 151 -20.88 1.00 4.79
N ILE A 152 -20.93 1.10 6.13
CA ILE A 152 -22.00 1.83 6.83
C ILE A 152 -21.96 3.32 6.46
N LEU A 153 -20.76 3.92 6.40
CA LEU A 153 -20.59 5.32 6.02
C LEU A 153 -21.08 5.54 4.59
N ILE A 154 -20.73 4.68 3.63
CA ILE A 154 -21.20 4.79 2.24
C ILE A 154 -22.73 4.71 2.17
N VAL A 155 -23.35 3.74 2.87
CA VAL A 155 -24.82 3.61 2.89
C VAL A 155 -25.47 4.84 3.51
N LYS A 156 -24.90 5.38 4.60
CA LYS A 156 -25.40 6.61 5.22
C LYS A 156 -25.20 7.82 4.34
N LEU A 157 -24.07 7.95 3.64
CA LEU A 157 -23.81 9.03 2.70
C LEU A 157 -24.81 8.97 1.54
N LEU A 158 -25.04 7.78 0.96
CA LEU A 158 -26.02 7.62 -0.11
C LEU A 158 -27.44 7.96 0.36
N ASN A 159 -27.87 7.46 1.53
CA ASN A 159 -29.20 7.73 2.09
C ASN A 159 -29.34 9.20 2.53
N SER A 160 -28.27 9.83 2.99
CA SER A 160 -28.24 11.24 3.37
C SER A 160 -28.27 12.16 2.16
N MET A 161 -27.62 11.79 1.05
CA MET A 161 -27.71 12.52 -0.22
C MET A 161 -29.13 12.43 -0.80
N LEU A 162 -29.78 11.27 -0.70
CA LEU A 162 -31.15 11.05 -1.17
C LEU A 162 -32.22 11.82 -0.36
N LYS A 163 -31.95 12.20 0.90
CA LYS A 163 -32.87 12.96 1.78
C LYS A 163 -32.39 14.38 2.15
N GLY A 164 -31.23 14.80 1.68
CA GLY A 164 -30.50 15.98 2.17
C GLY A 164 -30.95 17.33 1.61
N GLN A 165 -30.26 18.40 2.06
CA GLN A 165 -30.52 19.82 1.73
C GLN A 165 -30.69 20.10 0.23
N VAL A 166 -30.08 19.31 -0.66
CA VAL A 166 -30.21 19.46 -2.12
C VAL A 166 -31.67 19.34 -2.56
N ALA A 167 -32.45 18.41 -1.99
CA ALA A 167 -33.88 18.27 -2.28
C ALA A 167 -34.71 19.49 -1.80
N MET A 168 -34.33 20.11 -0.67
CA MET A 168 -35.00 21.30 -0.14
C MET A 168 -34.63 22.57 -0.93
N VAL A 169 -33.37 22.68 -1.39
CA VAL A 169 -32.91 23.76 -2.28
C VAL A 169 -33.60 23.66 -3.64
N ILE A 170 -33.72 22.46 -4.21
CA ILE A 170 -34.50 22.22 -5.43
C ILE A 170 -35.96 22.62 -5.22
N LYS A 171 -36.60 22.19 -4.11
CA LYS A 171 -37.99 22.56 -3.81
C LYS A 171 -38.20 24.06 -3.60
N LYS A 172 -37.22 24.75 -3.01
CA LYS A 172 -37.26 26.20 -2.79
C LYS A 172 -37.03 26.99 -4.07
N VAL A 173 -36.15 26.53 -4.96
CA VAL A 173 -35.92 27.16 -6.26
C VAL A 173 -37.11 26.95 -7.20
N ILE A 174 -37.75 25.77 -7.20
CA ILE A 174 -38.96 25.50 -8.00
C ILE A 174 -40.18 26.28 -7.48
N ASN A 175 -40.30 26.48 -6.17
CA ASN A 175 -41.44 27.19 -5.57
C ASN A 175 -41.26 28.72 -5.51
N THR A 176 -40.16 29.25 -6.05
CA THR A 176 -39.92 30.71 -6.15
C THR A 176 -40.06 31.12 -7.62
N ASP A 177 -41.29 31.20 -8.11
CA ASP A 177 -41.57 31.87 -9.38
C ASP A 177 -41.27 33.36 -9.22
N PHE A 178 -40.19 33.83 -9.85
CA PHE A 178 -39.89 35.26 -9.88
C PHE A 178 -40.96 35.98 -10.72
N PRO A 179 -41.66 37.00 -10.17
CA PRO A 179 -42.65 37.76 -10.92
C PRO A 179 -41.99 38.54 -12.07
N PHE A 180 -42.79 38.81 -13.11
CA PHE A 180 -42.41 39.51 -14.36
C PHE A 180 -41.53 40.76 -14.09
N PRO A 181 -40.47 41.07 -14.88
CA PRO A 181 -40.18 40.63 -16.26
C PRO A 181 -39.09 39.54 -16.45
N PHE A 182 -38.51 38.97 -15.40
CA PHE A 182 -37.38 38.02 -15.51
C PHE A 182 -37.80 36.53 -15.51
N SER A 183 -39.04 36.22 -15.93
CA SER A 183 -39.59 34.84 -15.95
C SER A 183 -38.87 33.90 -16.93
N TRP A 184 -38.19 34.40 -17.97
CA TRP A 184 -37.40 33.55 -18.88
C TRP A 184 -36.13 33.00 -18.21
N VAL A 185 -35.56 33.71 -17.24
CA VAL A 185 -34.32 33.33 -16.54
C VAL A 185 -34.56 32.22 -15.52
N THR A 186 -35.78 32.13 -14.98
CA THR A 186 -36.14 31.08 -13.99
C THR A 186 -36.03 29.68 -14.59
N GLY A 187 -36.34 29.51 -15.89
CA GLY A 187 -36.15 28.24 -16.61
C GLY A 187 -34.67 27.82 -16.71
N TYR A 188 -33.77 28.77 -17.00
CA TYR A 188 -32.33 28.50 -17.05
C TYR A 188 -31.76 28.23 -15.66
N ILE A 189 -32.19 28.97 -14.64
CA ILE A 189 -31.78 28.74 -13.24
C ILE A 189 -32.33 27.40 -12.75
N ALA A 190 -33.55 27.01 -13.11
CA ALA A 190 -34.14 25.72 -12.76
C ALA A 190 -33.40 24.55 -13.41
N ILE A 191 -32.92 24.70 -14.66
CA ILE A 191 -32.06 23.71 -15.32
C ILE A 191 -30.67 23.66 -14.66
N LEU A 192 -30.12 24.81 -14.29
CA LEU A 192 -28.80 24.94 -13.66
C LEU A 192 -28.78 24.43 -12.20
N VAL A 193 -29.91 24.51 -11.49
CA VAL A 193 -30.09 23.95 -10.13
C VAL A 193 -30.55 22.49 -10.18
N GLY A 194 -31.40 22.11 -11.14
CA GLY A 194 -31.91 20.75 -11.31
C GLY A 194 -30.89 19.74 -11.84
N ALA A 195 -29.81 20.22 -12.46
CA ALA A 195 -28.73 19.36 -12.91
C ALA A 195 -27.65 19.10 -11.80
N GLY A 196 -27.82 19.71 -10.61
CA GLY A 196 -26.98 19.59 -9.38
C GLY A 196 -27.07 18.24 -8.73
#